data_AF-A0A426QX25-F1
#
_entry.id   AF-A0A426QX25-F1
#
_cell.length_a   1.000
_cell.length_b   1.000
_cell.length_c   1.000
_cell.angle_alpha   90.00
_cell.angle_beta   90.00
_cell.angle_gamma   90.00
#
_symmetry.space_group_name_H-M   'P 1'
#
loop_
_entity.id
_entity.type
_entity.pdbx_description
1 polymer ?
#
loop_
_entity_poly.entity_id
_entity_poly.type
_entity_poly.pdbx_seq_one_letter_code
_entity_poly.pdbx_strand_id
1 'polypeptide(L)'
;MTMDDDGSGPSFFVTLMSEAVGPFFVEIDDAPDIVIDPPAAENIAELDLVTSVTDQLDLLVGEETADLIIEHFEKRPVSELADLVDDIREHFGILVAPRIGWSELIDEIDKYGPDIECDLMYIPNAPSLYDWVRDHRNTPWNQLLRLLSRMPEGGWYLAAVGSDVGRAEAMLKLESEGEIKPPSRRPSLVGWTSERERQTEMVETLRRIEHATWGASQKFKGKGGRPPKNLPRPLTGRAQAEELRSFRDHDEIGAQVLGSRYKPILA
;
A
#
# COMPACT_ATOMS: atom_id res chain seq x y z
N MET A 1 13.21 1.43 -22.93
CA MET A 1 12.59 0.10 -22.88
C MET A 1 11.10 0.41 -22.92
N THR A 2 10.46 0.06 -24.02
CA THR A 2 9.09 0.45 -24.35
C THR A 2 8.15 -0.06 -23.26
N MET A 3 7.37 0.84 -22.66
CA MET A 3 6.19 0.51 -21.88
C MET A 3 5.18 -0.03 -22.89
N ASP A 4 4.97 -1.34 -22.85
CA ASP A 4 3.80 -1.97 -23.45
C ASP A 4 2.61 -1.66 -22.52
N ASP A 5 1.87 -0.64 -22.93
CA ASP A 5 0.62 -0.14 -22.34
C ASP A 5 -0.57 -0.87 -22.99
N ASP A 6 -0.54 -2.21 -22.94
CA ASP A 6 -1.64 -3.10 -23.36
C ASP A 6 -1.86 -4.15 -22.25
N GLY A 7 -2.92 -3.93 -21.47
CA GLY A 7 -3.33 -4.75 -20.33
C GLY A 7 -3.82 -6.15 -20.74
N SER A 8 -2.90 -7.08 -20.92
CA SER A 8 -3.21 -8.52 -20.99
C SER A 8 -2.01 -9.38 -20.56
N GLY A 9 -1.26 -8.92 -19.55
CA GLY A 9 -0.39 -9.82 -18.80
C GLY A 9 -1.26 -10.79 -17.98
N PRO A 10 -0.81 -12.05 -17.76
CA PRO A 10 -1.54 -12.95 -16.86
C PRO A 10 -1.61 -12.31 -15.46
N SER A 11 -2.83 -12.19 -14.91
CA SER A 11 -3.05 -11.67 -13.56
C SER A 11 -2.30 -12.54 -12.54
N PHE A 12 -1.46 -11.89 -11.73
CA PHE A 12 -0.73 -12.55 -10.65
C PHE A 12 -1.70 -13.02 -9.57
N PHE A 13 -2.77 -12.26 -9.30
CA PHE A 13 -3.84 -12.62 -8.37
C PHE A 13 -4.55 -13.91 -8.80
N VAL A 14 -4.89 -14.05 -10.09
CA VAL A 14 -5.49 -15.29 -10.62
C VAL A 14 -4.51 -16.46 -10.53
N THR A 15 -3.23 -16.23 -10.83
CA THR A 15 -2.17 -17.23 -10.69
C THR A 15 -2.04 -17.69 -9.23
N LEU A 16 -2.02 -16.76 -8.29
CA LEU A 16 -1.98 -17.02 -6.85
C LEU A 16 -3.14 -17.90 -6.40
N MET A 17 -4.37 -17.59 -6.82
CA MET A 17 -5.55 -18.40 -6.48
C MET A 17 -5.46 -19.81 -7.06
N SER A 18 -5.11 -19.92 -8.35
CA SER A 18 -4.97 -21.20 -9.05
C SER A 18 -3.97 -22.12 -8.35
N GLU A 19 -2.80 -21.58 -7.98
CA GLU A 19 -1.76 -22.33 -7.28
C GLU A 19 -2.08 -22.59 -5.79
N ALA A 20 -2.87 -21.71 -5.16
CA ALA A 20 -3.26 -21.84 -3.77
C ALA A 20 -4.26 -22.99 -3.57
N VAL A 21 -5.35 -23.01 -4.33
CA VAL A 21 -6.52 -23.87 -4.04
C VAL A 21 -6.97 -24.72 -5.23
N GLY A 22 -6.57 -24.38 -6.46
CA GLY A 22 -7.03 -25.06 -7.67
C GLY A 22 -8.52 -24.84 -7.98
N PRO A 23 -9.09 -25.59 -8.94
CA PRO A 23 -10.50 -25.44 -9.32
C PRO A 23 -11.45 -25.91 -8.20
N PHE A 24 -12.65 -25.33 -8.18
CA PHE A 24 -13.76 -25.75 -7.33
C PHE A 24 -14.65 -26.74 -8.09
N PHE A 25 -15.21 -27.71 -7.38
CA PHE A 25 -16.05 -28.76 -7.98
C PHE A 25 -17.46 -28.67 -7.40
N VAL A 26 -18.45 -28.54 -8.28
CA VAL A 26 -19.87 -28.59 -7.90
C VAL A 26 -20.41 -29.95 -8.26
N GLU A 27 -20.77 -30.73 -7.24
CA GLU A 27 -21.48 -31.99 -7.41
C GLU A 27 -22.95 -31.69 -7.75
N ILE A 28 -23.40 -32.23 -8.87
CA ILE A 28 -24.79 -32.10 -9.33
C ILE A 28 -25.41 -33.49 -9.39
N ASP A 29 -26.56 -33.65 -8.72
CA ASP A 29 -27.29 -34.92 -8.72
C ASP A 29 -27.63 -35.34 -10.17
N ASP A 30 -27.22 -36.56 -10.54
CA ASP A 30 -27.45 -37.18 -11.85
C ASP A 30 -26.82 -36.44 -13.07
N ALA A 31 -25.82 -35.58 -12.85
CA ALA A 31 -25.04 -34.90 -13.90
C ALA A 31 -23.52 -35.00 -13.64
N PRO A 32 -22.66 -34.76 -14.65
CA PRO A 32 -21.23 -34.65 -14.42
C PRO A 32 -20.90 -33.43 -13.55
N ASP A 33 -19.89 -33.57 -12.68
CA ASP A 33 -19.42 -32.48 -11.83
C ASP A 33 -19.03 -31.26 -12.67
N ILE A 34 -19.51 -30.09 -12.25
CA ILE A 34 -19.10 -28.83 -12.88
C ILE A 34 -17.77 -28.42 -12.26
N VAL A 35 -16.79 -28.18 -13.12
CA VAL A 35 -15.47 -27.67 -12.73
C VAL A 35 -15.49 -26.16 -12.90
N ILE A 36 -15.25 -25.44 -11.81
CA ILE A 36 -15.15 -23.99 -11.77
C ILE A 36 -13.68 -23.63 -11.61
N ASP A 37 -13.10 -23.03 -12.65
CA ASP A 37 -11.75 -22.48 -12.60
C ASP A 37 -11.71 -21.17 -11.79
N PRO A 38 -10.52 -20.71 -11.35
CA PRO A 38 -10.39 -19.42 -10.67
C PRO A 38 -10.98 -18.27 -11.50
N PRO A 39 -11.87 -17.44 -10.92
CA PRO A 39 -12.51 -16.37 -11.66
C PRO A 39 -11.49 -15.34 -12.13
N ALA A 40 -11.78 -14.70 -13.26
CA ALA A 40 -10.93 -13.64 -13.81
C ALA A 40 -10.85 -12.45 -12.83
N ALA A 41 -9.68 -11.81 -12.78
CA ALA A 41 -9.42 -10.65 -11.92
C ALA A 41 -10.44 -9.52 -12.13
N GLU A 42 -10.81 -9.24 -13.38
CA GLU A 42 -11.81 -8.22 -13.74
C GLU A 42 -13.19 -8.54 -13.13
N ASN A 43 -13.62 -9.79 -13.21
CA ASN A 43 -14.91 -10.22 -12.64
C ASN A 43 -14.92 -10.09 -11.10
N ILE A 44 -13.80 -10.39 -10.45
CA ILE A 44 -13.69 -10.25 -8.99
C ILE A 44 -13.70 -8.77 -8.59
N ALA A 45 -13.06 -7.89 -9.37
CA ALA A 45 -13.13 -6.46 -9.17
C ALA A 45 -14.58 -5.93 -9.27
N GLU A 46 -15.40 -6.51 -10.15
CA GLU A 46 -16.81 -6.15 -10.30
C GLU A 46 -17.71 -6.62 -9.14
N LEU A 47 -17.28 -7.57 -8.30
CA LEU A 47 -18.04 -7.99 -7.11
C LEU A 47 -18.29 -6.84 -6.13
N ASP A 48 -17.48 -5.78 -6.16
CA ASP A 48 -17.69 -4.57 -5.34
C ASP A 48 -19.02 -3.84 -5.69
N LEU A 49 -19.55 -4.07 -6.89
CA LEU A 49 -20.70 -3.34 -7.45
C LEU A 49 -22.01 -4.15 -7.43
N VAL A 50 -21.91 -5.46 -7.19
CA VAL A 50 -23.02 -6.39 -7.38
C VAL A 50 -23.56 -6.88 -6.04
N THR A 51 -24.89 -6.97 -5.93
CA THR A 51 -25.57 -7.44 -4.69
C THR A 51 -26.49 -8.64 -4.91
N SER A 52 -26.85 -8.96 -6.15
CA SER A 52 -27.65 -10.14 -6.47
C SER A 52 -26.80 -11.41 -6.42
N VAL A 53 -27.40 -12.51 -5.96
CA VAL A 53 -26.74 -13.84 -5.90
C VAL A 53 -26.50 -14.38 -7.31
N THR A 54 -27.43 -14.16 -8.25
CA THR A 54 -27.30 -14.60 -9.65
C THR A 54 -26.16 -13.87 -10.34
N ASP A 55 -26.12 -12.55 -10.21
CA ASP A 55 -25.09 -11.73 -10.83
C ASP A 55 -23.71 -12.01 -10.23
N GLN A 56 -23.64 -12.32 -8.92
CA GLN A 56 -22.39 -12.81 -8.30
C GLN A 56 -21.97 -14.15 -8.88
N LEU A 57 -22.90 -15.08 -9.09
CA LEU A 57 -22.59 -16.37 -9.71
C LEU A 57 -22.07 -16.17 -11.15
N ASP A 58 -22.70 -15.32 -11.96
CA ASP A 58 -22.27 -15.00 -13.33
C ASP A 58 -20.82 -14.52 -13.36
N LEU A 59 -20.44 -13.63 -12.43
CA LEU A 59 -19.07 -13.15 -12.30
C LEU A 59 -18.08 -14.25 -11.89
N LEU A 60 -18.50 -15.19 -11.03
CA LEU A 60 -17.63 -16.23 -10.48
C LEU A 60 -17.40 -17.39 -11.44
N VAL A 61 -18.40 -17.77 -12.26
CA VAL A 61 -18.35 -18.99 -13.08
C VAL A 61 -18.54 -18.74 -14.58
N GLY A 62 -18.91 -17.52 -14.97
CA GLY A 62 -19.30 -17.14 -16.33
C GLY A 62 -20.78 -17.46 -16.63
N GLU A 63 -21.40 -16.65 -17.49
CA GLU A 63 -22.84 -16.70 -17.83
C GLU A 63 -23.31 -18.12 -18.19
N GLU A 64 -22.60 -18.83 -19.08
CA GLU A 64 -23.01 -20.16 -19.54
C GLU A 64 -23.06 -21.19 -18.40
N THR A 65 -22.07 -21.18 -17.50
CA THR A 65 -22.01 -22.11 -16.36
C THR A 65 -23.01 -21.71 -15.29
N ALA A 66 -23.21 -20.40 -15.08
CA ALA A 66 -24.15 -19.89 -14.11
C ALA A 66 -25.60 -20.27 -14.49
N ASP A 67 -25.97 -20.14 -15.76
CA ASP A 67 -27.28 -20.55 -16.27
C ASP A 67 -27.55 -22.04 -16.01
N LEU A 68 -26.55 -22.91 -16.23
CA LEU A 68 -26.66 -24.34 -15.95
C LEU A 68 -26.86 -24.65 -14.46
N ILE A 69 -26.13 -23.95 -13.59
CA ILE A 69 -26.29 -24.08 -12.14
C ILE A 69 -27.68 -23.58 -11.72
N ILE A 70 -28.11 -22.41 -12.21
CA ILE A 70 -29.41 -21.83 -11.89
C ILE A 70 -30.55 -22.77 -12.32
N GLU A 71 -30.47 -23.36 -13.51
CA GLU A 71 -31.47 -24.33 -13.98
C GLU A 71 -31.57 -25.54 -13.03
N HIS A 72 -30.44 -26.06 -12.53
CA HIS A 72 -30.46 -27.17 -11.59
C HIS A 72 -31.05 -26.78 -10.22
N PHE A 73 -30.87 -25.53 -9.80
CA PHE A 73 -31.34 -25.01 -8.53
C PHE A 73 -32.75 -24.37 -8.61
N GLU A 74 -33.40 -24.32 -9.78
CA GLU A 74 -34.71 -23.65 -9.98
C GLU A 74 -35.81 -24.17 -9.04
N LYS A 75 -35.75 -25.47 -8.68
CA LYS A 75 -36.72 -26.12 -7.79
C LYS A 75 -36.26 -26.21 -6.34
N ARG A 76 -35.05 -25.74 -6.03
CA ARG A 76 -34.45 -25.75 -4.70
C ARG A 76 -34.68 -24.40 -4.00
N PRO A 77 -34.57 -24.34 -2.67
CA PRO A 77 -34.59 -23.08 -1.94
C PRO A 77 -33.46 -22.15 -2.40
N VAL A 78 -33.75 -20.85 -2.54
CA VAL A 78 -32.75 -19.81 -2.92
C VAL A 78 -31.56 -19.77 -1.95
N SER A 79 -31.76 -20.18 -0.69
CA SER A 79 -30.66 -20.27 0.27
C SER A 79 -29.58 -21.27 -0.16
N GLU A 80 -29.94 -22.38 -0.82
CA GLU A 80 -28.93 -23.36 -1.27
C GLU A 80 -28.05 -22.79 -2.40
N LEU A 81 -28.60 -21.93 -3.25
CA LEU A 81 -27.81 -21.21 -4.26
C LEU A 81 -26.90 -20.16 -3.63
N ALA A 82 -27.39 -19.44 -2.61
CA ALA A 82 -26.59 -18.48 -1.86
C ALA A 82 -25.45 -19.17 -1.11
N ASP A 83 -25.72 -20.32 -0.48
CA ASP A 83 -24.70 -21.13 0.19
C ASP A 83 -23.64 -21.61 -0.80
N LEU A 84 -24.03 -22.05 -2.01
CA LEU A 84 -23.08 -22.42 -3.07
C LEU A 84 -22.19 -21.24 -3.51
N VAL A 85 -22.76 -20.05 -3.69
CA VAL A 85 -22.00 -18.84 -4.03
C VAL A 85 -21.01 -18.50 -2.91
N ASP A 86 -21.45 -18.59 -1.66
CA ASP A 86 -20.57 -18.37 -0.51
C ASP A 86 -19.46 -19.44 -0.43
N ASP A 87 -19.74 -20.70 -0.74
CA ASP A 87 -18.75 -21.79 -0.79
C ASP A 87 -17.70 -21.57 -1.90
N ILE A 88 -18.13 -21.15 -3.10
CA ILE A 88 -17.22 -20.80 -4.21
C ILE A 88 -16.32 -19.63 -3.77
N ARG A 89 -16.90 -18.60 -3.19
CA ARG A 89 -16.16 -17.42 -2.73
C ARG A 89 -15.23 -17.77 -1.57
N GLU A 90 -15.64 -18.68 -0.69
CA GLU A 90 -14.81 -19.17 0.40
C GLU A 90 -13.60 -19.95 -0.14
N HIS A 91 -13.82 -20.86 -1.08
CA HIS A 91 -12.75 -21.65 -1.72
C HIS A 91 -11.67 -20.77 -2.34
N PHE A 92 -12.06 -19.73 -3.07
CA PHE A 92 -11.11 -18.79 -3.69
C PHE A 92 -10.64 -17.66 -2.76
N GLY A 93 -11.01 -17.67 -1.47
CA GLY A 93 -10.56 -16.66 -0.49
C GLY A 93 -11.14 -15.26 -0.72
N ILE A 94 -12.28 -15.15 -1.42
CA ILE A 94 -12.95 -13.90 -1.80
C ILE A 94 -14.31 -13.69 -1.12
N LEU A 95 -14.62 -14.49 -0.10
CA LEU A 95 -15.84 -14.33 0.70
C LEU A 95 -15.84 -13.00 1.48
N VAL A 96 -14.72 -12.67 2.12
CA VAL A 96 -14.60 -11.47 2.96
C VAL A 96 -13.92 -10.35 2.19
N ALA A 97 -14.72 -9.37 1.75
CA ALA A 97 -14.23 -8.23 1.00
C ALA A 97 -13.21 -7.38 1.81
N PRO A 98 -12.11 -6.93 1.17
CA PRO A 98 -11.19 -5.97 1.78
C PRO A 98 -11.87 -4.60 1.93
N ARG A 99 -11.43 -3.79 2.89
CA ARG A 99 -12.00 -2.45 3.13
C ARG A 99 -11.81 -1.48 1.97
N ILE A 100 -10.83 -1.74 1.12
CA ILE A 100 -10.47 -0.93 -0.04
C ILE A 100 -11.20 -1.39 -1.32
N GLY A 101 -11.96 -2.48 -1.26
CA GLY A 101 -12.55 -3.13 -2.44
C GLY A 101 -11.62 -4.13 -3.13
N TRP A 102 -12.21 -5.04 -3.89
CA TRP A 102 -11.47 -6.03 -4.69
C TRP A 102 -10.64 -5.38 -5.79
N SER A 103 -11.20 -4.37 -6.45
CA SER A 103 -10.51 -3.62 -7.51
C SER A 103 -9.14 -3.11 -7.09
N GLU A 104 -9.05 -2.39 -5.95
CA GLU A 104 -7.78 -1.86 -5.46
C GLU A 104 -6.83 -2.96 -4.97
N LEU A 105 -7.35 -4.02 -4.34
CA LEU A 105 -6.52 -5.13 -3.87
C LEU A 105 -5.87 -5.90 -5.02
N ILE A 106 -6.66 -6.20 -6.06
CA ILE A 106 -6.21 -6.93 -7.24
C ILE A 106 -5.16 -6.10 -7.98
N ASP A 107 -5.39 -4.80 -8.18
CA ASP A 107 -4.41 -3.92 -8.82
C ASP A 107 -3.07 -3.89 -8.07
N GLU A 108 -3.11 -3.84 -6.73
CA GLU A 108 -1.90 -3.85 -5.90
C GLU A 108 -1.17 -5.22 -5.96
N ILE A 109 -1.90 -6.34 -5.98
CA ILE A 109 -1.32 -7.69 -6.08
C ILE A 109 -0.79 -7.97 -7.49
N ASP A 110 -1.48 -7.53 -8.54
CA ASP A 110 -1.04 -7.75 -9.92
C ASP A 110 0.21 -6.93 -10.25
N LYS A 111 0.31 -5.71 -9.73
CA LYS A 111 1.49 -4.86 -9.95
C LYS A 111 2.69 -5.26 -9.11
N TYR A 112 2.47 -5.63 -7.84
CA TYR A 112 3.56 -5.78 -6.87
C TYR A 112 3.62 -7.15 -6.19
N GLY A 113 2.80 -8.12 -6.60
CA GLY A 113 2.72 -9.45 -6.00
C GLY A 113 4.06 -10.16 -5.80
N PRO A 114 4.95 -10.23 -6.80
CA PRO A 114 6.27 -10.84 -6.65
C PRO A 114 7.15 -10.15 -5.59
N ASP A 115 7.11 -8.81 -5.53
CA ASP A 115 7.88 -8.02 -4.57
C ASP A 115 7.31 -8.16 -3.15
N ILE A 116 5.98 -8.20 -3.02
CA ILE A 116 5.27 -8.47 -1.77
C ILE A 116 5.68 -9.86 -1.25
N GLU A 117 5.66 -10.88 -2.11
CA GLU A 117 6.02 -12.24 -1.74
C GLU A 117 7.47 -12.32 -1.25
N CYS A 118 8.40 -11.69 -1.98
CA CYS A 118 9.80 -11.61 -1.59
C CYS A 118 9.96 -11.00 -0.19
N ASP A 119 9.34 -9.84 0.08
CA ASP A 119 9.42 -9.23 1.40
C ASP A 119 8.78 -10.08 2.51
N LEU A 120 7.64 -10.73 2.24
CA LEU A 120 7.01 -11.65 3.19
C LEU A 120 7.93 -12.81 3.57
N MET A 121 8.69 -13.38 2.62
CA MET A 121 9.67 -14.43 2.90
C MET A 121 10.80 -14.00 3.87
N TYR A 122 11.15 -12.71 3.90
CA TYR A 122 12.19 -12.18 4.78
C TYR A 122 11.68 -11.77 6.17
N ILE A 123 10.35 -11.69 6.38
CA ILE A 123 9.76 -11.34 7.67
C ILE A 123 9.56 -12.62 8.50
N PRO A 124 10.16 -12.73 9.70
CA PRO A 124 10.00 -13.91 10.53
C PRO A 124 8.53 -14.14 10.91
N ASN A 125 8.03 -15.36 10.67
CA ASN A 125 6.65 -15.78 10.92
C ASN A 125 5.58 -15.00 10.14
N ALA A 126 5.94 -14.30 9.06
CA ALA A 126 4.93 -13.79 8.15
C ALA A 126 4.27 -14.96 7.40
N PRO A 127 2.94 -14.93 7.19
CA PRO A 127 2.28 -15.88 6.31
C PRO A 127 2.79 -15.72 4.88
N SER A 128 2.74 -16.81 4.11
CA SER A 128 2.96 -16.74 2.68
C SER A 128 1.76 -16.10 2.00
N LEU A 129 1.96 -15.48 0.83
CA LEU A 129 0.86 -14.82 0.12
C LEU A 129 -0.28 -15.81 -0.21
N TYR A 130 0.04 -17.08 -0.46
CA TYR A 130 -0.93 -18.16 -0.67
C TYR A 130 -1.85 -18.40 0.55
N ASP A 131 -1.39 -18.08 1.75
CA ASP A 131 -2.16 -18.30 2.98
C ASP A 131 -3.37 -17.35 3.04
N TRP A 132 -3.33 -16.20 2.38
CA TRP A 132 -4.50 -15.30 2.27
C TRP A 132 -5.61 -15.85 1.40
N VAL A 133 -5.32 -16.82 0.53
CA VAL A 133 -6.34 -17.55 -0.22
C VAL A 133 -6.77 -18.79 0.57
N ARG A 134 -5.80 -19.60 1.02
CA ARG A 134 -6.04 -20.91 1.68
C ARG A 134 -6.68 -20.80 3.07
N ASP A 135 -6.30 -19.81 3.86
CA ASP A 135 -6.72 -19.66 5.25
C ASP A 135 -7.24 -18.24 5.54
N HIS A 136 -7.95 -17.66 4.58
CA HIS A 136 -8.47 -16.28 4.60
C HIS A 136 -9.29 -15.94 5.87
N ARG A 137 -9.80 -16.94 6.59
CA ARG A 137 -10.46 -16.77 7.90
C ARG A 137 -9.48 -16.33 9.00
N ASN A 138 -8.26 -16.87 9.02
CA ASN A 138 -7.20 -16.48 9.95
C ASN A 138 -6.30 -15.37 9.38
N THR A 139 -6.19 -15.27 8.05
CA THR A 139 -5.40 -14.29 7.31
C THR A 139 -6.31 -13.46 6.39
N PRO A 140 -7.14 -12.55 6.92
CA PRO A 140 -7.99 -11.71 6.07
C PRO A 140 -7.16 -10.75 5.23
N TRP A 141 -7.63 -10.38 4.04
CA TRP A 141 -6.96 -9.39 3.17
C TRP A 141 -6.67 -8.05 3.85
N ASN A 142 -7.54 -7.64 4.78
CA ASN A 142 -7.31 -6.45 5.61
C ASN A 142 -6.07 -6.56 6.53
N GLN A 143 -5.58 -7.76 6.82
CA GLN A 143 -4.29 -7.96 7.47
C GLN A 143 -3.14 -7.71 6.52
N LEU A 144 -3.22 -8.19 5.27
CA LEU A 144 -2.20 -7.92 4.25
C LEU A 144 -2.04 -6.42 4.06
N LEU A 145 -3.13 -5.68 3.86
CA LEU A 145 -3.09 -4.22 3.68
C LEU A 145 -2.43 -3.48 4.85
N ARG A 146 -2.66 -3.96 6.08
CA ARG A 146 -1.98 -3.41 7.27
C ARG A 146 -0.49 -3.73 7.27
N LEU A 147 -0.08 -4.90 6.80
CA LEU A 147 1.33 -5.27 6.65
C LEU A 147 2.00 -4.43 5.55
N LEU A 148 1.37 -4.28 4.39
CA LEU A 148 1.87 -3.48 3.27
C LEU A 148 2.19 -2.03 3.69
N SER A 149 1.34 -1.43 4.54
CA SER A 149 1.58 -0.10 5.10
C SER A 149 2.80 0.02 6.03
N ARG A 150 3.37 -1.12 6.46
CA ARG A 150 4.46 -1.22 7.45
C ARG A 150 5.60 -2.12 6.97
N MET A 151 5.74 -2.27 5.65
CA MET A 151 6.80 -3.09 5.08
C MET A 151 8.18 -2.54 5.47
N PRO A 152 9.20 -3.40 5.59
CA PRO A 152 10.56 -2.98 5.94
C PRO A 152 11.08 -1.86 5.03
N GLU A 153 11.68 -0.82 5.61
CA GLU A 153 12.31 0.24 4.83
C GLU A 153 13.41 -0.34 3.92
N GLY A 154 13.31 -0.10 2.61
CA GLY A 154 14.23 -0.65 1.62
C GLY A 154 13.93 -2.09 1.19
N GLY A 155 12.77 -2.63 1.58
CA GLY A 155 12.22 -3.88 1.02
C GLY A 155 11.83 -3.76 -0.45
N TRP A 156 11.61 -4.91 -1.09
CA TRP A 156 11.26 -5.05 -2.49
C TRP A 156 9.97 -4.30 -2.85
N TYR A 157 8.93 -4.45 -2.03
CA TYR A 157 7.64 -3.80 -2.26
C TYR A 157 7.76 -2.27 -2.25
N LEU A 158 8.41 -1.70 -1.23
CA LEU A 158 8.59 -0.25 -1.15
C LEU A 158 9.50 0.29 -2.26
N ALA A 159 10.47 -0.50 -2.73
CA ALA A 159 11.30 -0.16 -3.86
C ALA A 159 10.51 -0.16 -5.18
N ALA A 160 9.67 -1.17 -5.40
CA ALA A 160 8.78 -1.28 -6.56
C ALA A 160 7.80 -0.09 -6.61
N VAL A 161 7.09 0.17 -5.51
CA VAL A 161 6.20 1.33 -5.36
C VAL A 161 6.95 2.65 -5.56
N GLY A 162 8.16 2.78 -5.02
CA GLY A 162 8.98 3.98 -5.18
C GLY A 162 9.52 4.20 -6.60
N SER A 163 9.54 3.15 -7.42
CA SER A 163 9.97 3.20 -8.82
C SER A 163 8.81 3.36 -9.81
N ASP A 164 7.58 3.20 -9.34
CA ASP A 164 6.36 3.33 -10.14
C ASP A 164 6.07 4.80 -10.48
N VAL A 165 6.39 5.17 -11.71
CA VAL A 165 6.20 6.53 -12.23
C VAL A 165 4.71 6.87 -12.35
N GLY A 166 3.86 5.92 -12.76
CA GLY A 166 2.43 6.17 -12.95
C GLY A 166 1.73 6.48 -11.62
N ARG A 167 2.04 5.69 -10.59
CA ARG A 167 1.55 5.95 -9.23
C ARG A 167 2.06 7.29 -8.69
N ALA A 168 3.34 7.62 -8.95
CA ALA A 168 3.91 8.90 -8.53
C ALA A 168 3.24 10.10 -9.20
N GLU A 169 2.95 10.02 -10.50
CA GLU A 169 2.23 11.08 -11.23
C GLU A 169 0.79 11.26 -10.71
N ALA A 170 0.07 10.17 -10.44
CA ALA A 170 -1.26 10.21 -9.85
C ALA A 170 -1.24 10.89 -8.47
N MET A 171 -0.27 10.54 -7.61
CA MET A 171 -0.12 11.18 -6.30
C MET A 171 0.22 12.66 -6.39
N LEU A 172 1.10 13.06 -7.33
CA LEU A 172 1.43 14.47 -7.55
C LEU A 172 0.22 15.28 -8.04
N LYS A 173 -0.66 14.66 -8.84
CA LYS A 173 -1.91 15.28 -9.25
C LYS A 173 -2.82 15.54 -8.06
N LEU A 174 -3.03 14.54 -7.19
CA LEU A 174 -3.81 14.67 -5.96
C LEU A 174 -3.21 15.69 -4.98
N GLU A 175 -1.88 15.78 -4.92
CA GLU A 175 -1.17 16.82 -4.14
C GLU A 175 -1.43 18.22 -4.72
N SER A 176 -1.42 18.36 -6.05
CA SER A 176 -1.70 19.64 -6.73
C SER A 176 -3.14 20.10 -6.55
N GLU A 177 -4.07 19.16 -6.45
CA GLU A 177 -5.49 19.39 -6.19
C GLU A 177 -5.77 19.65 -4.69
N GLY A 178 -4.78 19.45 -3.82
CA GLY A 178 -4.84 19.74 -2.39
C GLY A 178 -5.53 18.67 -1.55
N GLU A 179 -5.81 17.50 -2.13
CA GLU A 179 -6.45 16.37 -1.44
C GLU A 179 -5.49 15.67 -0.47
N ILE A 180 -4.19 15.67 -0.81
CA ILE A 180 -3.15 15.03 -0.01
C ILE A 180 -2.13 16.09 0.44
N LYS A 181 -1.66 15.96 1.69
CA LYS A 181 -0.60 16.83 2.21
C LYS A 181 0.75 16.49 1.56
N PRO A 182 1.58 17.49 1.25
CA PRO A 182 2.92 17.25 0.72
C PRO A 182 3.71 16.34 1.68
N PRO A 183 4.50 15.39 1.17
CA PRO A 183 5.28 14.51 2.02
C PRO A 183 6.25 15.31 2.88
N SER A 184 6.44 14.86 4.12
CA SER A 184 7.42 15.46 5.02
C SER A 184 8.82 15.32 4.44
N ARG A 185 9.56 16.43 4.35
CA ARG A 185 10.99 16.42 3.98
C ARG A 185 11.89 15.81 5.06
N ARG A 186 11.33 15.49 6.23
CA ARG A 186 12.07 14.87 7.34
C ARG A 186 12.01 13.35 7.22
N PRO A 187 13.13 12.65 7.44
CA PRO A 187 13.14 11.20 7.46
C PRO A 187 12.23 10.65 8.57
N SER A 188 11.75 9.43 8.39
CA SER A 188 10.97 8.69 9.37
C SER A 188 11.74 8.53 10.68
N LEU A 189 11.01 8.50 11.80
CA LEU A 189 11.59 8.10 13.09
C LEU A 189 11.81 6.59 13.15
N VAL A 190 11.01 5.82 12.40
CA VAL A 190 11.18 4.38 12.24
C VAL A 190 12.52 4.11 11.57
N GLY A 191 13.27 3.12 12.05
CA GLY A 191 14.61 2.81 11.53
C GLY A 191 15.69 3.85 11.88
N TRP A 192 15.35 4.98 12.50
CA TRP A 192 16.32 5.99 12.92
C TRP A 192 17.04 5.58 14.22
N THR A 193 18.08 4.76 14.07
CA THR A 193 18.87 4.26 15.19
C THR A 193 19.95 5.26 15.62
N SER A 194 20.55 5.03 16.79
CA SER A 194 21.72 5.79 17.25
C SER A 194 22.92 5.67 16.30
N GLU A 195 23.02 4.55 15.57
CA GLU A 195 24.01 4.36 14.53
C GLU A 195 23.74 5.24 13.32
N ARG A 196 22.51 5.26 12.80
CA ARG A 196 22.13 6.17 11.70
C ARG A 196 22.29 7.64 12.10
N GLU A 197 21.96 8.01 13.35
CA GLU A 197 22.22 9.36 13.87
C GLU A 197 23.71 9.69 13.82
N ARG A 198 24.59 8.82 14.34
CA ARG A 198 26.04 9.02 14.30
C ARG A 198 26.59 9.11 12.88
N GLN A 199 26.13 8.24 11.98
CA GLN A 199 26.51 8.30 10.56
C GLN A 199 26.11 9.64 9.94
N THR A 200 24.92 10.15 10.28
CA THR A 200 24.44 11.44 9.81
C THR A 200 25.28 12.60 10.38
N GLU A 201 25.62 12.57 11.68
CA GLU A 201 26.53 13.52 12.31
C GLU A 201 27.94 13.50 11.67
N MET A 202 28.44 12.32 11.31
CA MET A 202 29.72 12.17 10.60
C MET A 202 29.65 12.85 9.23
N VAL A 203 28.60 12.61 8.44
CA VAL A 203 28.41 13.25 7.12
C VAL A 203 28.34 14.78 7.27
N GLU A 204 27.61 15.28 8.27
CA GLU A 204 27.53 16.72 8.53
C GLU A 204 28.88 17.33 8.91
N THR A 205 29.64 16.63 9.74
CA THR A 205 30.98 17.06 10.14
C THR A 205 31.91 17.11 8.93
N LEU A 206 31.87 16.10 8.07
CA LEU A 206 32.65 16.06 6.83
C LEU A 206 32.28 17.22 5.89
N ARG A 207 30.97 17.51 5.71
CA ARG A 207 30.52 18.67 4.90
C ARG A 207 31.01 20.00 5.46
N ARG A 208 31.08 20.14 6.79
CA ARG A 208 31.62 21.35 7.44
C ARG A 208 33.13 21.46 7.25
N ILE A 209 33.86 20.34 7.34
CA ILE A 209 35.30 20.30 7.06
C ILE A 209 35.58 20.66 5.61
N GLU A 210 34.83 20.09 4.66
CA GLU A 210 34.92 20.41 3.24
C GLU A 210 34.67 21.91 3.00
N HIS A 211 33.60 22.46 3.60
CA HIS A 211 33.29 23.88 3.49
C HIS A 211 34.38 24.77 4.08
N ALA A 212 34.93 24.39 5.24
CA ALA A 212 36.01 25.12 5.88
C ALA A 212 37.31 25.06 5.08
N THR A 213 37.67 23.89 4.55
CA THR A 213 38.87 23.71 3.72
C THR A 213 38.75 24.47 2.40
N TRP A 214 37.58 24.45 1.76
CA TRP A 214 37.31 25.26 0.57
C TRP A 214 37.34 26.76 0.88
N GLY A 215 36.72 27.20 1.97
CA GLY A 215 36.71 28.59 2.40
C GLY A 215 38.09 29.12 2.81
N ALA A 216 38.96 28.26 3.33
CA ALA A 216 40.36 28.58 3.66
C ALA A 216 41.31 28.48 2.44
N SER A 217 40.83 28.00 1.29
CA SER A 217 41.64 27.89 0.09
C SER A 217 42.06 29.26 -0.45
N GLN A 218 43.35 29.43 -0.72
CA GLN A 218 43.91 30.66 -1.30
C GLN A 218 43.33 31.01 -2.68
N LYS A 219 42.71 30.03 -3.36
CA LYS A 219 42.05 30.23 -4.65
C LYS A 219 40.66 30.86 -4.52
N PHE A 220 40.06 30.84 -3.33
CA PHE A 220 38.73 31.39 -3.12
C PHE A 220 38.81 32.88 -2.79
N LYS A 221 38.48 33.75 -3.76
CA LYS A 221 38.39 35.20 -3.56
C LYS A 221 36.94 35.61 -3.29
N GLY A 222 36.53 35.68 -2.02
CA GLY A 222 35.19 36.14 -1.64
C GLY A 222 34.82 35.88 -0.18
N LYS A 223 33.69 36.40 0.28
CA LYS A 223 33.06 35.93 1.53
C LYS A 223 32.64 34.49 1.28
N GLY A 224 33.20 33.53 2.03
CA GLY A 224 32.88 32.11 1.93
C GLY A 224 31.37 31.87 1.83
N GLY A 225 30.97 30.84 1.06
CA GLY A 225 29.55 30.46 0.95
C GLY A 225 28.93 30.21 2.33
N ARG A 226 27.59 30.20 2.42
CA ARG A 226 26.93 29.89 3.69
C ARG A 226 27.34 28.48 4.16
N PRO A 227 27.55 28.27 5.47
CA PRO A 227 27.85 26.94 5.97
C PRO A 227 26.72 25.97 5.60
N PRO A 228 27.05 24.70 5.32
CA PRO A 228 26.05 23.69 4.99
C PRO A 228 25.03 23.57 6.14
N LYS A 229 23.75 23.56 5.79
CA LYS A 229 22.68 23.29 6.74
C LYS A 229 22.76 21.83 7.20
N ASN A 230 22.37 21.60 8.45
CA ASN A 230 22.19 20.26 8.98
C ASN A 230 21.17 19.50 8.12
N LEU A 231 21.44 18.22 7.93
CA LEU A 231 20.53 17.29 7.28
C LEU A 231 19.24 17.18 8.11
N PRO A 232 18.08 17.06 7.45
CA PRO A 232 16.82 16.91 8.14
C PRO A 232 16.87 15.69 9.07
N ARG A 233 16.41 15.87 10.31
CA ARG A 233 16.26 14.81 11.30
C ARG A 233 14.79 14.45 11.47
N PRO A 234 14.47 13.21 11.89
CA PRO A 234 13.13 12.88 12.30
C PRO A 234 12.70 13.79 13.43
N LEU A 235 11.46 14.25 13.39
CA LEU A 235 10.93 15.09 14.46
C LEU A 235 10.46 14.18 15.61
N THR A 236 11.19 14.19 16.72
CA THR A 236 10.73 13.51 17.93
C THR A 236 9.64 14.32 18.60
N GLY A 237 8.72 13.66 19.33
CA GLY A 237 7.67 14.37 20.07
C GLY A 237 8.23 15.38 21.08
N ARG A 238 9.40 15.09 21.66
CA ARG A 238 10.13 16.02 22.53
C ARG A 238 10.61 17.26 21.75
N ALA A 239 11.24 17.06 20.59
CA ALA A 239 11.69 18.17 19.74
C ALA A 239 10.51 19.03 19.27
N GLN A 240 9.38 18.40 18.92
CA GLN A 240 8.15 19.11 18.57
C GLN A 240 7.62 19.93 19.75
N ALA A 241 7.64 19.40 20.96
CA ALA A 241 7.23 20.11 22.16
C ALA A 241 8.17 21.28 22.52
N GLU A 242 9.48 21.10 22.36
CA GLU A 242 10.47 22.17 22.54
C GLU A 242 10.29 23.28 21.50
N GLU A 243 10.03 22.93 20.24
CA GLU A 243 9.73 23.88 19.16
C GLU A 243 8.44 24.66 19.45
N LEU A 244 7.35 23.97 19.82
CA LEU A 244 6.10 24.60 20.24
C LEU A 244 6.27 25.53 21.45
N ARG A 245 7.12 25.13 22.42
CA ARG A 245 7.44 25.98 23.57
C ARG A 245 8.19 27.24 23.14
N SER A 246 9.19 27.10 22.28
CA SER A 246 9.92 28.26 21.75
C SER A 246 9.02 29.22 20.95
N PHE A 247 8.05 28.70 20.20
CA PHE A 247 7.06 29.54 19.53
C PHE A 247 6.17 30.28 20.52
N ARG A 248 5.74 29.63 21.61
CA ARG A 248 5.00 30.31 22.69
C ARG A 248 5.83 31.41 23.35
N ASP A 249 7.09 31.13 23.65
CA ASP A 249 8.01 32.11 24.25
C ASP A 249 8.25 33.29 23.29
N HIS A 250 8.40 33.02 21.98
CA HIS A 250 8.49 34.07 20.95
C HIS A 250 7.19 34.85 20.80
N ASP A 251 6.04 34.20 20.90
CA ASP A 251 4.73 34.84 20.83
C ASP A 251 4.53 35.78 22.04
N GLU A 252 4.97 35.36 23.23
CA GLU A 252 4.93 36.16 24.46
C GLU A 252 5.86 37.39 24.35
N ILE A 253 7.12 37.19 23.94
CA ILE A 253 8.07 38.29 23.73
C ILE A 253 7.56 39.24 22.64
N GLY A 254 7.06 38.68 21.53
CA GLY A 254 6.52 39.44 20.40
C GLY A 254 5.33 40.29 20.82
N ALA A 255 4.40 39.73 21.59
CA ALA A 255 3.27 40.45 22.16
C ALA A 255 3.73 41.55 23.15
N GLN A 256 4.76 41.29 23.96
CA GLN A 256 5.30 42.27 24.90
C GLN A 256 5.99 43.44 24.21
N VAL A 257 6.71 43.20 23.10
CA VAL A 257 7.48 44.24 22.37
C VAL A 257 6.60 45.00 21.38
N LEU A 258 5.71 44.33 20.66
CA LEU A 258 4.94 44.90 19.54
C LEU A 258 3.46 45.13 19.87
N GLY A 259 2.97 44.66 21.02
CA GLY A 259 1.61 44.85 21.49
C GLY A 259 0.57 44.35 20.48
N SER A 260 -0.42 45.18 20.18
CA SER A 260 -1.54 44.84 19.27
C SER A 260 -1.16 44.66 17.80
N ARG A 261 0.08 44.95 17.41
CA ARG A 261 0.58 44.74 16.04
C ARG A 261 1.19 43.35 15.84
N TYR A 262 1.40 42.59 16.92
CA TYR A 262 1.95 41.25 16.84
C TYR A 262 0.91 40.25 16.33
N LYS A 263 1.31 39.40 15.38
CA LYS A 263 0.52 38.25 14.94
C LYS A 263 1.18 36.99 15.49
N PRO A 264 0.47 36.17 16.29
CA PRO A 264 1.02 34.94 16.84
C PRO A 264 1.40 33.96 15.74
N ILE A 265 2.48 33.23 15.97
CA ILE A 265 2.97 32.16 15.07
C ILE A 265 2.05 30.94 15.16
N LEU A 266 1.46 30.69 16.34
CA LEU A 266 0.57 29.55 16.60
C LEU A 266 -0.93 29.87 16.41
N ALA A 267 -1.28 30.92 15.67
CA ALA A 267 -2.66 31.37 15.45
C ALA A 267 -3.50 30.42 14.57
#